data_AF-A0A7Y2BH13-F1
#
_entry.id   AF-A0A7Y2BH13-F1
#
_cell.length_a   1.000
_cell.length_b   1.000
_cell.length_c   1.000
_cell.angle_alpha   90.00
_cell.angle_beta   90.00
_cell.angle_gamma   90.00
#
_symmetry.space_group_name_H-M   'P 1'
#
loop_
_entity.id
_entity.type
_entity.pdbx_description
1 polymer ?
#
loop_
_entity_poly.entity_id
_entity_poly.type
_entity_poly.pdbx_seq_one_letter_code
_entity_poly.pdbx_strand_id
1 'polypeptide(L)' 'LLEFLESVEVTPILVATKIDKLPASKRKLAVAALRRELDRPLVGYSSVTGDGRDALWKRIMSVSSIDHSEMASPS' A
#
# COMPACT_ATOMS: atom_id res chain seq x y z
N LEU A 1 2.09 -0.32 17.45
CA LEU A 1 0.91 -0.29 16.55
C LEU A 1 0.96 -1.41 15.51
N LEU A 2 1.98 -1.48 14.64
CA LEU A 2 2.05 -2.53 13.62
C LEU A 2 2.11 -3.93 14.24
N GLU A 3 2.96 -4.13 15.23
CA GLU A 3 3.03 -5.38 16.02
C GLU A 3 1.69 -5.72 16.69
N PHE A 4 0.95 -4.70 17.15
CA PHE A 4 -0.37 -4.90 17.72
C PHE A 4 -1.38 -5.38 16.67
N LEU A 5 -1.42 -4.73 15.49
CA LEU A 5 -2.29 -5.15 14.38
C LEU A 5 -1.98 -6.60 13.96
N GLU A 6 -0.69 -6.94 13.87
CA GLU A 6 -0.24 -8.29 13.58
C GLU A 6 -0.65 -9.30 14.66
N SER A 7 -0.56 -8.92 15.95
CA SER A 7 -0.97 -9.78 17.07
C SER A 7 -2.47 -10.09 17.12
N VAL A 8 -3.29 -9.26 16.45
CA VAL A 8 -4.74 -9.49 16.30
C VAL A 8 -5.11 -9.91 14.87
N GLU A 9 -4.14 -10.46 14.12
CA GLU A 9 -4.32 -11.02 12.77
C GLU A 9 -4.79 -10.02 11.71
N VAL A 10 -4.55 -8.73 11.92
CA VAL A 10 -4.83 -7.67 10.94
C VAL A 10 -3.57 -7.36 10.14
N THR A 11 -3.61 -7.58 8.82
CA THR A 11 -2.49 -7.25 7.92
C THR A 11 -2.47 -5.74 7.60
N PRO A 12 -1.47 -4.97 8.07
CA PRO A 12 -1.40 -3.54 7.78
C PRO A 12 -0.92 -3.27 6.35
N ILE A 13 -1.50 -2.25 5.71
CA ILE A 13 -0.97 -1.65 4.48
C ILE A 13 -0.37 -0.29 4.84
N LEU A 14 0.94 -0.12 4.65
CA LEU A 14 1.61 1.14 4.90
C LEU A 14 1.45 2.08 3.70
N VAL A 15 0.97 3.29 3.96
CA VAL A 15 0.75 4.32 2.94
C VAL A 15 1.38 5.64 3.36
N ALA A 16 2.39 6.09 2.62
CA ALA A 16 2.95 7.43 2.78
C ALA A 16 2.05 8.42 2.03
N THR A 17 1.09 9.00 2.75
CA THR A 17 0.11 9.91 2.16
C THR A 17 0.69 11.30 1.87
N LYS A 18 -0.01 12.08 1.04
CA LYS A 18 0.28 13.48 0.71
C LYS A 18 1.66 13.70 0.09
N ILE A 19 2.13 12.75 -0.72
CA ILE A 19 3.43 12.91 -1.43
C ILE A 19 3.43 14.12 -2.39
N ASP A 20 2.26 14.63 -2.77
CA ASP A 20 2.10 15.83 -3.56
C ASP A 20 2.74 17.07 -2.92
N LYS A 21 2.86 17.10 -1.59
CA LYS A 21 3.51 18.19 -0.84
C LYS A 21 5.01 18.24 -1.01
N LEU A 22 5.61 17.19 -1.55
CA LEU A 22 7.02 17.19 -1.95
C LEU A 22 7.15 17.59 -3.43
N PRO A 23 8.24 18.29 -3.79
CA PRO A 23 8.60 18.47 -5.20
C PRO A 23 8.60 17.13 -5.93
N ALA A 24 8.07 17.10 -7.17
CA ALA A 24 7.91 15.87 -7.94
C ALA A 24 9.21 15.04 -8.02
N SER A 25 10.35 15.71 -8.23
CA SER A 25 11.69 15.10 -8.28
C SER A 25 12.12 14.42 -6.96
N LYS A 26 11.54 14.80 -5.82
CA LYS A 26 11.88 14.25 -4.49
C LYS A 26 10.93 13.15 -4.00
N ARG A 27 9.74 13.01 -4.59
CA ARG A 27 8.70 12.07 -4.14
C ARG A 27 9.22 10.62 -4.08
N LYS A 28 9.78 10.12 -5.18
CA LYS A 28 10.28 8.74 -5.28
C LYS A 28 11.40 8.47 -4.28
N LEU A 29 12.33 9.42 -4.12
CA LEU A 29 13.45 9.29 -3.19
C LEU A 29 12.97 9.26 -1.73
N ALA A 30 12.04 10.14 -1.36
CA ALA A 30 11.48 10.17 -0.02
C ALA A 30 10.73 8.87 0.34
N VAL A 31 9.91 8.35 -0.58
CA VAL A 31 9.21 7.06 -0.40
C VAL A 31 10.20 5.91 -0.29
N ALA A 32 11.27 5.90 -1.10
CA ALA A 32 12.30 4.87 -1.02
C ALA A 32 13.08 4.92 0.29
N ALA A 33 13.38 6.12 0.81
CA ALA A 33 14.03 6.31 2.10
C ALA A 33 13.17 5.74 3.24
N LEU A 34 11.88 6.10 3.29
CA LEU A 34 10.94 5.53 4.28
C LEU A 34 10.82 4.01 4.15
N ARG A 35 10.76 3.48 2.92
CA ARG A 35 10.67 2.03 2.69
C ARG A 35 11.86 1.29 3.31
N ARG A 36 13.06 1.88 3.21
CA ARG A 36 14.29 1.32 3.79
C ARG A 36 14.30 1.44 5.32
N GLU A 37 13.84 2.56 5.86
CA GLU A 37 13.78 2.80 7.30
C GLU A 37 12.79 1.86 8.00
N LEU A 38 11.64 1.62 7.38
CA LEU A 38 10.58 0.78 7.92
C LEU A 38 10.79 -0.73 7.69
N ASP A 39 11.76 -1.10 6.84
CA ASP A 39 12.03 -2.46 6.35
C ASP A 39 10.76 -3.22 5.92
N ARG A 40 9.79 -2.49 5.35
CA ARG A 40 8.45 -3.00 5.02
C ARG A 40 7.94 -2.41 3.71
N PRO A 41 7.03 -3.11 2.99
CA PRO A 41 6.37 -2.56 1.81
C PRO A 41 5.61 -1.27 2.14
N LEU A 42 5.79 -0.24 1.31
CA LEU A 42 5.19 1.09 1.48
C LEU A 42 4.73 1.61 0.12
N VAL A 43 3.51 2.15 0.07
CA VAL A 43 2.97 2.83 -1.12
C VAL A 43 2.96 4.33 -0.87
N GLY A 44 3.66 5.10 -1.71
CA GLY A 44 3.49 6.55 -1.75
C GLY A 44 2.16 6.89 -2.42
N TYR A 45 1.37 7.79 -1.82
CA TYR A 45 0.02 8.08 -2.28
C TYR A 45 -0.35 9.56 -2.16
N SER A 46 -1.15 10.05 -3.11
CA SER A 46 -1.75 11.38 -3.09
C SER A 46 -3.19 11.33 -3.57
N SER A 47 -4.13 11.75 -2.73
CA SER A 47 -5.54 11.92 -3.12
C SER A 47 -5.76 13.11 -4.06
N VAL A 48 -4.83 14.08 -4.09
CA VAL A 48 -4.96 15.30 -4.91
C VAL A 48 -4.53 15.05 -6.35
N THR A 49 -3.42 14.34 -6.53
CA THR A 49 -2.84 14.07 -7.86
C THR A 49 -3.20 12.69 -8.40
N GLY A 50 -3.68 11.78 -7.55
CA GLY A 50 -3.93 10.38 -7.90
C GLY A 50 -2.67 9.52 -7.90
N ASP A 51 -1.49 10.09 -7.62
CA ASP A 51 -0.24 9.32 -7.57
C ASP A 51 -0.37 8.14 -6.61
N GLY A 52 0.04 6.96 -7.07
CA GLY A 52 0.05 5.73 -6.27
C GLY A 52 -1.32 5.04 -6.11
N ARG A 53 -2.40 5.55 -6.71
CA ARG A 53 -3.74 4.94 -6.64
C ARG A 53 -3.74 3.48 -7.10
N ASP A 54 -3.20 3.20 -8.29
CA ASP A 54 -3.20 1.85 -8.85
C ASP A 54 -2.31 0.89 -8.05
N ALA A 55 -1.16 1.39 -7.58
CA ALA A 55 -0.25 0.61 -6.74
C ALA A 55 -0.89 0.26 -5.39
N LEU A 56 -1.62 1.21 -4.78
CA LEU A 56 -2.36 0.99 -3.54
C LEU A 56 -3.50 0.00 -3.76
N TRP A 57 -4.27 0.16 -4.84
CA TRP A 57 -5.37 -0.75 -5.17
C TRP A 57 -4.87 -2.18 -5.37
N LYS A 58 -3.80 -2.36 -6.16
CA LYS A 58 -3.16 -3.67 -6.34
C LYS A 58 -2.73 -4.27 -5.01
N ARG A 59 -2.20 -3.47 -4.09
CA ARG A 59 -1.80 -3.95 -2.76
C ARG A 59 -3.00 -4.37 -1.92
N ILE A 60 -4.07 -3.57 -1.89
CA ILE A 60 -5.32 -3.89 -1.20
C ILE A 60 -5.85 -5.24 -1.69
N MET A 61 -6.01 -5.40 -3.01
CA MET A 61 -6.47 -6.66 -3.61
C MET A 61 -5.59 -7.84 -3.18
N SER A 62 -4.26 -7.70 -3.25
CA SER A 62 -3.31 -8.77 -2.89
C SER A 62 -3.36 -9.23 -1.44
N VAL A 63 -3.79 -8.38 -0.49
CA VAL A 63 -3.84 -8.74 0.95
C VAL A 63 -5.24 -9.02 1.45
N SER A 64 -6.26 -8.69 0.66
CA SER A 64 -7.68 -8.85 1.04
C SER A 64 -8.25 -10.23 0.73
N SER A 65 -7.45 -11.17 0.24
CA SER A 65 -7.91 -12.49 -0.26
C SER A 65 -9.05 -12.39 -1.28
N ILE A 66 -9.19 -11.23 -1.94
CA ILE A 66 -9.99 -11.11 -3.16
C ILE A 66 -9.14 -11.67 -4.29
N ASP A 67 -8.87 -12.97 -4.22
CA ASP A 67 -8.71 -13.78 -5.41
C ASP A 67 -10.13 -14.04 -5.92
N HIS A 68 -10.35 -13.85 -7.21
CA HIS A 68 -11.63 -14.14 -7.85
C HIS A 68 -11.81 -15.67 -7.98
N SER A 69 -11.71 -16.41 -6.87
CA SER A 69 -11.77 -17.87 -6.82
C SER A 69 -13.05 -18.35 -6.14
N GLU A 70 -14.22 -17.88 -6.59
CA GLU A 70 -15.52 -18.50 -6.34
C GLU A 70 -16.52 -18.10 -7.45
N MET A 71 -16.24 -18.43 -8.72
CA MET A 71 -17.26 -18.57 -9.77
C MET A 71 -16.80 -19.58 -10.84
N ALA A 72 -16.50 -20.80 -10.40
CA ALA A 72 -16.46 -21.96 -11.27
C ALA A 72 -16.81 -23.20 -10.43
N SER A 73 -18.09 -23.31 -10.05
CA SER A 73 -18.61 -24.59 -9.61
C SER A 73 -18.73 -25.51 -10.83
N PRO A 74 -18.32 -26.78 -10.72
CA PRO A 74 -18.41 -27.73 -11.82
C PRO A 74 -19.87 -28.15 -12.03
N SER A 75 -20.24 -28.35 -13.30
CA SER A 75 -21.42 -29.11 -13.72
C SER A 75 -20.99 -30.06 -14.83
#